data_AF-A0A352S303-F1
#
_entry.id   AF-A0A352S303-F1
#
_cell.length_a   1.000
_cell.length_b   1.000
_cell.length_c   1.000
_cell.angle_alpha   90.00
_cell.angle_beta   90.00
_cell.angle_gamma   90.00
#
_symmetry.space_group_name_H-M   'P 1'
#
loop_
_entity.id
_entity.type
_entity.pdbx_description
1 polymer ?
#
loop_
_entity_poly.entity_id
_entity_poly.type
_entity_poly.pdbx_seq_one_letter_code
_entity_poly.pdbx_strand_id
1 'polypeptide(L)'
;MIAQVTAAALASDNKALAHPASVDSLPTSANQEDHVSMAPNAGKRLWEMASNVKGIVAIEWLAACQGMDFREGGKTTEALERAR
;
A
#
# COMPACT_ATOMS: atom_id res chain seq x y z
N MET A 1 19.40 -1.07 -4.95
CA MET A 1 18.68 -0.20 -5.91
C MET A 1 17.37 -0.83 -6.39
N ILE A 2 17.36 -2.06 -6.95
CA ILE A 2 16.14 -2.71 -7.47
C ILE A 2 14.99 -2.79 -6.46
N ALA A 3 15.26 -3.12 -5.19
CA ALA A 3 14.21 -3.16 -4.16
C ALA A 3 13.48 -1.82 -3.99
N GLN A 4 14.19 -0.69 -4.05
CA GLN A 4 13.54 0.63 -3.99
C GLN A 4 12.75 0.96 -5.27
N VAL A 5 13.19 0.47 -6.44
CA VAL A 5 12.42 0.60 -7.69
C VAL A 5 11.09 -0.14 -7.56
N THR A 6 11.10 -1.36 -6.99
CA THR A 6 9.88 -2.13 -6.71
C THR A 6 8.96 -1.40 -5.73
N ALA A 7 9.48 -0.91 -4.60
CA ALA A 7 8.68 -0.17 -3.63
C ALA A 7 8.06 1.09 -4.24
N ALA A 8 8.81 1.82 -5.09
CA ALA A 8 8.31 2.99 -5.79
C ALA A 8 7.20 2.65 -6.79
N ALA A 9 7.33 1.54 -7.53
CA ALA A 9 6.29 1.05 -8.44
C ALA A 9 4.99 0.72 -7.68
N LEU A 10 5.07 -0.08 -6.61
CA LEU A 10 3.93 -0.43 -5.77
C LEU A 10 3.25 0.81 -5.17
N ALA A 11 4.04 1.81 -4.76
CA ALA A 11 3.51 3.08 -4.24
C ALA A 11 2.81 3.88 -5.34
N SER A 12 3.32 3.85 -6.58
CA SER A 12 2.71 4.51 -7.74
C SER A 12 1.39 3.86 -8.11
N ASP A 13 1.31 2.54 -8.11
CA ASP A 13 0.08 1.79 -8.40
C ASP A 13 -1.02 2.14 -7.39
N ASN A 14 -0.66 2.26 -6.10
CA ASN A 14 -1.60 2.71 -5.07
C ASN A 14 -2.11 4.13 -5.29
N LYS A 15 -1.28 5.04 -5.83
CA LYS A 15 -1.74 6.39 -6.19
C LYS A 15 -2.76 6.34 -7.33
N ALA A 16 -2.52 5.49 -8.33
CA ALA A 16 -3.48 5.30 -9.43
C ALA A 16 -4.82 4.74 -8.93
N LEU A 17 -4.79 3.80 -7.98
CA LEU A 17 -6.00 3.22 -7.35
C LEU A 17 -6.71 4.17 -6.37
N ALA A 18 -6.07 5.24 -5.92
CA ALA A 18 -6.56 6.10 -4.85
C ALA A 18 -7.72 7.04 -5.25
N HIS A 19 -8.12 7.09 -6.53
CA HIS A 19 -9.25 7.91 -6.97
C HIS A 19 -10.54 7.59 -6.18
N PRO A 20 -11.17 8.56 -5.50
CA PRO A 20 -12.26 8.27 -4.57
C PRO A 20 -13.52 7.79 -5.30
N ALA A 21 -13.92 6.53 -5.10
CA ALA A 21 -15.13 5.99 -5.74
C ALA A 21 -16.42 6.75 -5.35
N SER A 22 -16.43 7.42 -4.20
CA SER A 22 -17.59 8.16 -3.70
C SER A 22 -17.91 9.45 -4.49
N VAL A 23 -17.02 9.91 -5.38
CA VAL A 23 -17.27 11.11 -6.20
C VAL A 23 -17.82 10.78 -7.60
N ASP A 24 -17.96 9.49 -7.92
CA ASP A 24 -18.35 8.98 -9.24
C ASP A 24 -19.72 8.29 -9.17
N SER A 25 -20.71 9.00 -8.62
CA SER A 25 -22.10 8.51 -8.55
C SER A 25 -22.70 8.45 -9.95
N LEU A 26 -23.31 7.32 -10.30
CA LEU A 26 -24.00 7.10 -11.57
C LEU A 26 -25.45 6.68 -11.30
N PRO A 27 -26.46 7.31 -11.93
CA PRO A 27 -27.84 6.99 -11.67
C PRO A 27 -28.20 5.59 -12.19
N THR A 28 -28.97 4.85 -11.39
CA THR A 28 -29.44 3.50 -11.70
C THR A 28 -30.97 3.43 -11.59
N SER A 29 -31.56 2.30 -11.99
CA SER A 29 -32.99 2.02 -11.80
C SER A 29 -33.91 3.11 -12.40
N ALA A 30 -33.64 3.53 -13.64
CA ALA A 30 -34.37 4.62 -14.31
C ALA A 30 -34.42 5.92 -13.49
N ASN A 31 -33.30 6.28 -12.84
CA ASN A 31 -33.14 7.47 -12.02
C ASN A 31 -33.90 7.45 -10.67
N GLN A 32 -34.35 6.27 -10.22
CA GLN A 32 -34.83 6.06 -8.83
C GLN A 32 -33.68 6.12 -7.82
N GLU A 33 -32.51 5.61 -8.23
CA GLU A 33 -31.27 5.67 -7.48
C GLU A 33 -30.38 6.73 -8.14
N ASP A 34 -30.74 8.00 -7.97
CA ASP A 34 -30.02 9.14 -8.55
C ASP A 34 -28.69 9.43 -7.84
N HIS A 35 -28.53 8.94 -6.61
CA HIS A 35 -27.27 8.96 -5.86
C HIS A 35 -26.85 7.55 -5.41
N VAL A 36 -25.71 7.07 -5.91
CA VAL A 36 -25.17 5.74 -5.60
C VAL A 36 -23.79 5.88 -4.94
N SER A 37 -23.57 5.16 -3.84
CA SER A 37 -22.35 5.29 -3.00
C SER A 37 -21.08 4.70 -3.63
N MET A 38 -21.22 3.83 -4.62
CA MET A 38 -20.13 3.04 -5.24
C MET A 38 -19.31 2.21 -4.23
N ALA A 39 -19.86 1.93 -3.05
CA ALA A 39 -19.16 1.28 -1.94
C ALA A 39 -18.51 -0.07 -2.29
N PRO A 40 -19.12 -0.97 -3.10
CA PRO A 40 -18.47 -2.24 -3.47
C PRO A 40 -17.14 -2.04 -4.21
N ASN A 41 -17.09 -1.11 -5.17
CA ASN A 41 -15.86 -0.80 -5.89
C ASN A 41 -14.84 -0.09 -4.99
N ALA A 42 -15.32 0.80 -4.11
CA ALA A 42 -14.50 1.47 -3.10
C ALA A 42 -13.79 0.46 -2.18
N GLY A 43 -14.47 -0.62 -1.79
CA GLY A 43 -13.92 -1.71 -1.00
C GLY A 43 -13.02 -2.64 -1.80
N LYS A 44 -13.42 -3.02 -3.02
CA LYS A 44 -12.66 -3.96 -3.87
C LYS A 44 -11.22 -3.52 -4.10
N ARG A 45 -10.98 -2.23 -4.38
CA ARG A 45 -9.62 -1.69 -4.60
C ARG A 45 -8.69 -1.84 -3.38
N LEU A 46 -9.24 -1.92 -2.17
CA LEU A 46 -8.44 -1.98 -0.94
C LEU A 46 -7.63 -3.28 -0.83
N TRP A 47 -8.10 -4.37 -1.42
CA TRP A 47 -7.36 -5.64 -1.42
C TRP A 47 -6.00 -5.52 -2.10
N GLU A 48 -5.98 -4.94 -3.30
CA GLU A 48 -4.76 -4.70 -4.04
C GLU A 48 -3.88 -3.65 -3.36
N MET A 49 -4.50 -2.55 -2.90
CA MET A 49 -3.76 -1.50 -2.19
C MET A 49 -3.06 -2.03 -0.92
N ALA A 50 -3.73 -2.88 -0.15
CA ALA A 50 -3.17 -3.50 1.04
C ALA A 50 -2.03 -4.46 0.70
N SER A 51 -2.16 -5.23 -0.39
CA SER A 51 -1.08 -6.09 -0.89
C SER A 51 0.17 -5.29 -1.27
N ASN A 52 -0.02 -4.17 -1.98
CA ASN A 52 1.07 -3.27 -2.35
C ASN A 52 1.74 -2.64 -1.13
N VAL A 53 0.97 -2.16 -0.15
CA VAL A 53 1.50 -1.63 1.12
C VAL A 53 2.31 -2.69 1.86
N LYS A 54 1.82 -3.92 1.94
CA LYS A 54 2.56 -5.04 2.54
C LYS A 54 3.91 -5.26 1.84
N GLY A 55 3.95 -5.20 0.51
CA GLY A 55 5.19 -5.29 -0.26
C GLY A 55 6.17 -4.15 0.05
N ILE A 56 5.69 -2.91 0.13
CA ILE A 56 6.49 -1.74 0.49
C ILE A 56 7.11 -1.89 1.88
N VAL A 57 6.30 -2.23 2.89
CA VAL A 57 6.77 -2.41 4.28
C VAL A 57 7.75 -3.57 4.39
N ALA A 58 7.55 -4.67 3.64
CA ALA A 58 8.50 -5.77 3.61
C ALA A 58 9.86 -5.35 3.03
N ILE A 59 9.86 -4.54 1.96
CA ILE A 59 11.11 -3.99 1.40
C ILE A 59 11.81 -3.05 2.38
N GLU A 60 11.05 -2.19 3.06
CA GLU A 60 11.57 -1.32 4.10
C GLU A 60 12.23 -2.12 5.24
N TRP A 61 11.56 -3.18 5.70
CA TRP A 61 12.09 -4.08 6.72
C TRP A 61 13.42 -4.71 6.29
N LEU A 62 13.48 -5.28 5.08
CA LEU A 62 14.70 -5.91 4.56
C LEU A 62 15.86 -4.90 4.47
N ALA A 63 15.56 -3.68 4.02
CA ALA A 63 16.54 -2.60 3.95
C ALA A 63 17.03 -2.19 5.35
N ALA A 64 16.14 -2.18 6.36
CA ALA A 64 16.50 -1.87 7.73
C ALA A 64 17.45 -2.93 8.33
N CYS A 65 17.17 -4.22 8.15
CA CYS A 65 18.06 -5.30 8.59
C CYS A 65 19.44 -5.18 7.94
N GLN A 66 19.50 -5.01 6.61
CA GLN A 66 20.77 -4.86 5.90
C GLN A 66 21.53 -3.59 6.33
N GLY A 67 20.81 -2.50 6.59
CA GLY A 67 21.40 -1.25 7.08
C GLY A 67 22.02 -1.40 8.47
N MET A 68 21.47 -2.25 9.32
CA MET A 68 22.05 -2.60 10.63
C MET A 68 23.31 -3.42 10.48
N ASP A 69 23.35 -4.41 9.57
CA ASP A 69 24.57 -5.18 9.31
C ASP A 69 25.74 -4.28 8.90
N PHE A 70 25.46 -3.19 8.18
CA PHE A 70 26.47 -2.19 7.82
C PHE A 70 26.84 -1.23 8.95
N ARG A 71 26.01 -1.10 10.00
CA ARG A 71 26.31 -0.29 11.20
C ARG A 71 26.97 -1.16 12.25
N GLU A 72 28.29 -1.28 12.19
CA GLU A 72 29.05 -1.98 13.24
C GLU A 72 28.78 -1.38 14.64
N GLY A 73 28.39 -2.22 15.60
CA GLY A 73 28.26 -1.87 17.02
C GLY A 73 27.01 -1.07 17.43
N GLY A 74 26.09 -0.79 16.50
CA GLY A 74 24.82 -0.13 16.82
C GLY A 74 23.76 -1.10 17.32
N LYS A 75 23.06 -0.76 18.42
CA LYS A 75 21.84 -1.47 18.85
C LYS A 75 20.60 -0.87 18.21
N THR A 76 19.60 -1.70 17.93
CA THR A 76 18.27 -1.28 17.46
C THR A 76 17.16 -1.84 18.37
N THR A 77 15.90 -1.74 17.92
CA THR A 77 14.74 -2.32 18.61
C THR A 77 14.78 -3.84 18.60
N GLU A 78 14.21 -4.48 19.64
CA GLU A 78 14.21 -5.94 19.81
C GLU A 78 13.62 -6.70 18.60
N ALA A 79 12.58 -6.14 17.96
CA ALA A 79 11.96 -6.77 16.80
C ALA A 79 12.92 -6.85 15.60
N LEU A 80 13.72 -5.82 15.37
CA LEU A 80 14.70 -5.79 14.28
C LEU A 80 15.95 -6.62 14.62
N GLU A 81 16.42 -6.63 15.87
CA GLU A 81 17.51 -7.51 16.30
C GLU A 81 17.16 -9.00 16.12
N ARG A 82 15.90 -9.39 16.38
CA ARG A 82 15.43 -10.78 16.15
C ARG A 82 15.30 -11.16 14.68
N ALA A 83 15.13 -10.19 13.80
CA ALA A 83 14.88 -10.42 12.38
C ALA A 83 16.17 -10.40 11.54
N ARG A 84 17.29 -10.00 12.14
CA ARG A 84 18.64 -10.22 11.62
C ARG A 84 18.99 -11.71 11.68
#